data_AF-A0A7H8N5Q5-F1
#
_entry.id   AF-A0A7H8N5Q5-F1
#
_cell.length_a   1.000
_cell.length_b   1.000
_cell.length_c   1.000
_cell.angle_alpha   90.00
_cell.angle_beta   90.00
_cell.angle_gamma   90.00
#
_symmetry.space_group_name_H-M   'P 1'
#
loop_
_entity.id
_entity.type
_entity.pdbx_description
1 polymer ?
#
loop_
_entity_poly.entity_id
_entity_poly.type
_entity_poly.pdbx_seq_one_letter_code
_entity_poly.pdbx_strand_id
1 'polypeptide(L)'
;MTEEEAVEAIGDAVEDLTTGRVGVLTDAGPYTSPTTRRTTFLVFIRPERGGVEWTVEPEQVRRHTPGHAPHGRVPTARGTSRALAATPTRPIPYH
;
A
#
# COMPACT_ATOMS: atom_id res chain seq x y z
N MET A 1 -2.23 15.89 -5.18
CA MET A 1 -0.80 16.13 -4.88
C MET A 1 -0.30 17.33 -5.67
N THR A 2 0.83 17.94 -5.31
CA THR A 2 1.48 18.98 -6.13
C THR A 2 2.28 18.38 -7.30
N GLU A 3 2.76 19.22 -8.22
CA GLU A 3 3.58 18.79 -9.36
C GLU A 3 4.91 18.15 -8.90
N GLU A 4 5.59 18.77 -7.92
CA GLU A 4 6.84 18.24 -7.36
C GLU A 4 6.61 16.89 -6.67
N GLU A 5 5.55 16.78 -5.86
CA GLU A 5 5.18 15.53 -5.21
C GLU A 5 4.84 14.42 -6.21
N ALA A 6 4.28 14.77 -7.37
CA ALA A 6 3.97 13.82 -8.43
C ALA A 6 5.23 13.25 -9.08
N VAL A 7 6.24 14.10 -9.35
CA VAL A 7 7.53 13.66 -9.88
C VAL A 7 8.24 12.73 -8.90
N GLU A 8 8.21 13.06 -7.61
CA GLU A 8 8.76 12.19 -6.58
C GLU A 8 8.01 10.88 -6.40
N ALA A 9 6.72 10.84 -6.73
CA ALA A 9 5.87 9.65 -6.62
C ALA A 9 5.96 8.72 -7.84
N ILE A 10 6.82 8.99 -8.83
CA ILE A 10 7.02 8.10 -9.97
C ILE A 10 7.51 6.73 -9.47
N GLY A 11 6.75 5.69 -9.83
CA GLY A 11 6.95 4.31 -9.38
C GLY A 11 6.07 3.90 -8.19
N ASP A 12 5.40 4.85 -7.52
CA ASP A 12 4.50 4.54 -6.41
C ASP A 12 3.10 4.15 -6.91
N ALA A 13 2.40 3.35 -6.09
CA ALA A 13 0.98 3.14 -6.25
C ALA A 13 0.22 4.43 -5.90
N VAL A 14 -0.71 4.81 -6.76
CA VAL A 14 -1.53 6.01 -6.64
C VAL A 14 -2.98 5.69 -6.94
N GLU A 15 -3.87 6.48 -6.34
CA GLU A 15 -5.32 6.40 -6.56
C GLU A 15 -5.79 7.67 -7.27
N ASP A 16 -6.51 7.47 -8.37
CA ASP A 16 -7.28 8.50 -9.05
C ASP A 16 -8.58 8.74 -8.27
N LEU A 17 -8.68 9.92 -7.65
CA LEU A 17 -9.81 10.33 -6.83
C LEU A 17 -11.10 10.56 -7.64
N THR A 18 -11.00 10.74 -8.96
CA THR A 18 -12.15 10.93 -9.83
C THR A 18 -12.86 9.62 -10.12
N THR A 19 -12.09 8.55 -10.34
CA THR A 19 -12.63 7.24 -10.74
C THR A 19 -12.53 6.16 -9.66
N GLY A 20 -11.77 6.41 -8.59
CA GLY A 20 -11.44 5.43 -7.54
C GLY A 20 -10.48 4.33 -8.02
N ARG A 21 -9.87 4.48 -9.20
CA ARG A 21 -8.94 3.49 -9.76
C ARG A 21 -7.56 3.62 -9.15
N VAL A 22 -6.93 2.48 -8.91
CA VAL A 22 -5.55 2.39 -8.41
C VAL A 22 -4.63 1.90 -9.53
N GLY A 23 -3.46 2.51 -9.64
CA GLY A 23 -2.40 2.12 -10.56
C GLY A 23 -1.05 2.64 -10.11
N VAL A 24 -0.01 2.37 -10.86
CA VAL A 24 1.34 2.87 -10.61
C VAL A 24 1.56 4.14 -11.43
N LEU A 25 2.05 5.20 -10.78
CA LEU A 25 2.41 6.44 -11.46
C LEU A 25 3.68 6.20 -12.29
N THR A 26 3.59 6.30 -13.61
CA THR A 26 4.67 5.96 -14.55
C THR A 26 5.45 7.16 -15.03
N ASP A 27 4.79 8.32 -15.16
CA ASP A 27 5.38 9.57 -15.61
C ASP A 27 4.58 10.77 -15.09
N ALA A 28 5.24 11.93 -15.01
CA ALA A 28 4.63 13.17 -14.57
C ALA A 28 5.32 14.35 -15.27
N GLY A 29 4.55 15.21 -15.94
CA GLY A 29 5.15 16.32 -16.65
C GLY A 29 4.17 17.25 -17.37
N PRO A 30 4.69 18.35 -17.93
CA PRO A 30 3.90 19.28 -18.73
C PRO A 30 3.46 18.62 -20.05
N TYR A 31 2.17 18.68 -20.32
CA TYR A 31 1.56 18.29 -21.57
C TYR A 31 0.93 19.49 -22.25
N THR A 32 1.36 19.77 -23.48
CA THR A 32 0.74 20.81 -24.32
C THR A 32 -0.30 20.18 -25.23
N SER A 33 -1.57 20.53 -25.02
CA SER A 33 -2.66 20.05 -25.87
C SER A 33 -2.47 20.53 -27.32
N PRO A 34 -2.52 19.62 -28.32
CA PRO A 34 -2.41 20.03 -29.72
C PRO A 34 -3.62 20.84 -30.21
N THR A 35 -4.79 20.66 -29.57
CA THR A 35 -6.05 21.32 -29.95
C THR A 35 -6.18 22.70 -29.34
N THR A 36 -5.90 22.83 -28.04
CA THR A 36 -6.10 24.11 -27.31
C THR A 36 -4.82 24.91 -27.14
N ARG A 37 -3.65 24.32 -27.42
CA ARG A 37 -2.31 24.91 -27.17
C ARG A 37 -2.07 25.32 -25.72
N ARG A 38 -2.90 24.86 -24.79
CA ARG A 38 -2.70 25.04 -23.36
C ARG A 38 -1.77 23.96 -22.83
N THR A 39 -0.81 24.38 -22.02
CA THR A 39 0.06 23.49 -21.26
C THR A 39 -0.57 23.24 -19.91
N THR A 40 -0.71 21.98 -19.53
CA THR A 40 -1.13 21.55 -18.19
C THR A 40 -0.19 20.47 -17.68
N PHE A 41 -0.02 20.37 -16.38
CA PHE A 41 0.78 19.30 -15.78
C PHE A 41 -0.10 18.06 -15.61
N LEU A 42 0.33 16.93 -16.15
CA LEU A 42 -0.40 15.66 -16.09
C LEU A 42 0.45 14.58 -15.46
N VAL A 43 -0.23 13.59 -14.89
CA VAL A 43 0.37 12.34 -14.45
C VAL A 43 -0.18 11.18 -15.26
N PHE A 44 0.69 10.21 -15.54
CA PHE A 44 0.37 8.99 -16.29
C PHE A 44 0.33 7.81 -15.32
N ILE A 45 -0.77 7.06 -15.34
CA ILE A 45 -1.03 5.99 -14.38
C ILE A 45 -1.30 4.69 -15.12
N ARG A 46 -0.49 3.69 -14.83
CA ARG A 46 -0.64 2.34 -15.38
C ARG A 46 -1.41 1.43 -14.41
N PRO A 47 -2.45 0.70 -14.85
CA PRO A 47 -3.18 -0.24 -13.99
C PRO A 47 -2.30 -1.40 -13.53
N GLU A 48 -2.49 -1.85 -12.29
CA GLU A 48 -1.78 -3.02 -11.75
C GLU A 48 -2.20 -4.35 -12.42
N ARG A 49 -3.49 -4.50 -12.79
CA ARG A 49 -4.06 -5.76 -13.30
C ARG A 49 -4.24 -5.82 -14.82
N GLY A 50 -3.30 -5.21 -15.55
CA GLY A 50 -3.41 -5.09 -17.00
C GLY A 50 -4.53 -4.10 -17.40
N GLY A 51 -4.37 -3.47 -18.56
CA GLY A 51 -5.30 -2.45 -19.03
C GLY A 51 -4.57 -1.30 -19.70
N VAL A 52 -5.34 -0.27 -20.04
CA VAL A 52 -4.85 0.94 -20.72
C VAL A 52 -4.43 1.96 -19.67
N GLU A 53 -3.26 2.55 -19.86
CA GLU A 53 -2.80 3.70 -19.08
C GLU A 53 -3.78 4.87 -19.20
N TRP A 54 -3.94 5.64 -18.13
CA TRP A 54 -4.76 6.84 -18.16
C TRP A 54 -4.04 8.04 -17.57
N THR A 55 -4.51 9.23 -17.95
CA THR A 55 -3.93 10.51 -17.58
C THR A 55 -4.90 11.34 -16.78
N VAL A 56 -4.44 11.98 -15.71
CA VAL A 56 -5.22 12.86 -14.84
C VAL A 56 -4.37 14.02 -14.34
N GLU A 57 -5.01 15.03 -13.76
CA GLU A 57 -4.31 16.15 -13.11
C GLU A 57 -3.75 15.71 -11.75
N PRO A 58 -2.57 16.20 -11.33
CA PRO A 58 -1.91 15.75 -10.09
C PRO A 58 -2.77 16.02 -8.84
N GLU A 59 -3.61 17.06 -8.84
CA GLU A 59 -4.51 17.35 -7.73
C GLU A 59 -5.58 16.27 -7.50
N GLN A 60 -5.90 15.50 -8.55
CA GLN A 60 -6.86 14.40 -8.53
C GLN A 60 -6.24 13.07 -8.10
N VAL A 61 -4.96 13.09 -7.70
CA VAL A 61 -4.19 11.89 -7.38
C VAL A 61 -3.64 11.97 -5.96
N ARG A 62 -3.71 10.83 -5.27
CA ARG A 62 -3.04 10.62 -3.98
C ARG A 62 -2.19 9.37 -4.01
N ARG A 63 -1.12 9.35 -3.21
CA ARG A 63 -0.37 8.11 -2.95
C ARG A 63 -1.31 7.08 -2.32
N HIS A 64 -1.37 5.92 -2.93
CA HIS A 64 -2.09 4.78 -2.43
C HIS A 64 -1.11 3.91 -1.66
N THR A 65 -1.03 4.12 -0.34
CA THR A 65 -0.36 3.16 0.52
C THR A 65 -1.31 1.99 0.68
N PRO A 66 -1.05 0.80 0.10
CA PRO A 66 -1.85 -0.36 0.43
C PRO A 66 -1.81 -0.49 1.94
N GLY A 67 -2.99 -0.58 2.56
CA GLY A 67 -3.12 -0.57 4.01
C GLY A 67 -2.06 -1.48 4.60
N HIS A 68 -1.16 -0.88 5.39
CA HIS A 68 -0.29 -1.61 6.27
C HIS A 68 -1.21 -2.44 7.16
N ALA A 69 -1.49 -3.68 6.77
CA ALA A 69 -1.67 -4.71 7.78
C ALA A 69 -0.44 -4.56 8.65
N PRO A 70 -0.57 -4.27 9.96
CA PRO A 70 0.59 -4.20 10.83
C PRO A 70 1.38 -5.46 10.56
N HIS A 71 2.59 -5.31 9.99
CA HIS A 71 3.51 -6.42 9.85
C HIS A 71 3.49 -7.09 11.21
N GLY A 72 3.02 -8.33 11.22
CA GLY A 72 2.83 -9.07 12.45
C GLY A 72 4.09 -8.89 13.27
N ARG A 73 3.95 -8.27 14.44
CA ARG A 73 4.81 -8.65 15.56
C ARG A 73 4.67 -10.15 15.62
N VAL A 74 5.67 -10.86 15.11
CA VAL A 74 5.92 -12.24 15.50
C VAL A 74 5.94 -12.17 17.03
N PRO A 75 5.00 -12.80 17.75
CA PRO A 75 5.22 -13.01 19.16
C PRO A 75 6.37 -14.02 19.20
N THR A 76 7.59 -13.53 19.36
CA THR A 76 8.67 -14.32 19.95
C THR A 76 8.19 -14.64 21.37
N ALA A 77 7.35 -15.67 21.48
CA ALA A 77 7.13 -16.40 22.71
C ALA A 77 8.39 -17.25 22.92
N ARG A 78 9.51 -16.59 23.26
CA ARG A 78 10.62 -17.27 23.90
C ARG A 78 10.30 -17.29 25.37
N GLY A 79 9.85 -18.46 25.80
CA GLY A 79 9.31 -18.69 27.13
C GLY A 79 10.26 -18.32 28.25
N THR A 80 9.66 -17.80 29.32
CA THR A 80 10.19 -17.90 30.68
C THR A 80 9.07 -18.36 31.58
N SER A 81 9.05 -19.68 31.78
CA SER A 81 8.81 -20.36 33.05
C SER A 81 7.78 -19.77 34.00
N ARG A 82 6.57 -20.32 33.97
CA ARG A 82 5.76 -20.45 35.20
C ARG A 82 4.69 -21.54 35.10
N ALA A 83 4.96 -22.68 35.73
CA ALA A 83 3.95 -23.57 36.27
C ALA A 83 4.59 -24.26 37.49
N LEU A 84 4.43 -23.69 38.68
CA LEU A 84 3.38 -24.03 39.65
C LEU A 84 3.41 -25.51 40.02
N ALA A 85 3.87 -25.75 41.24
CA ALA A 85 3.83 -27.02 41.94
C ALA A 85 2.38 -27.52 42.08
N ALA A 86 2.17 -28.80 41.82
CA ALA A 86 1.08 -29.57 42.38
C ALA A 86 1.61 -30.95 42.79
N THR A 87 1.28 -31.31 44.02
CA THR A 87 1.75 -32.41 44.87
C THR A 87 1.37 -33.82 44.38
N PRO A 88 2.01 -34.87 44.93
CA PRO A 88 1.92 -36.23 44.41
C PRO A 88 0.68 -36.99 44.93
N THR A 89 0.05 -37.80 44.09
CA THR A 89 -0.90 -38.85 44.53
C THR A 89 -0.33 -40.23 44.17
N ARG A 90 -0.19 -41.05 45.22
CA ARG A 90 0.36 -42.41 45.24
C ARG A 90 -0.72 -43.46 44.83
N PRO A 91 -0.43 -44.77 44.75
CA PRO A 91 -0.73 -45.62 43.61
C PRO A 91 -1.99 -46.50 43.76
N ILE A 92 -2.45 -47.05 42.65
CA ILE A 92 -3.53 -48.06 42.55
C ILE A 92 -2.93 -49.47 42.65
N PRO A 93 -3.47 -50.39 43.47
CA PRO A 93 -2.97 -51.77 43.56
C PRO A 93 -3.53 -52.66 42.44
N TYR A 94 -2.72 -53.59 41.94
CA TYR A 94 -3.18 -54.71 41.11
C TYR A 94 -3.56 -55.89 42.01
N HIS A 95 -4.69 -56.52 41.69
CA HIS A 95 -5.20 -57.77 42.26
C HIS A 95 -4.32 -58.97 41.89
#